data_AF-A0A7W1LZ82-F1
#
_entry.id   AF-A0A7W1LZ82-F1
#
_cell.length_a   1.000
_cell.length_b   1.000
_cell.length_c   1.000
_cell.angle_alpha   90.00
_cell.angle_beta   90.00
_cell.angle_gamma   90.00
#
_symmetry.space_group_name_H-M   'P 1'
#
loop_
_entity.id
_entity.type
_entity.pdbx_description
1 polymer ?
#
loop_
_entity_poly.entity_id
_entity_poly.type
_entity_poly.pdbx_seq_one_letter_code
_entity_poly.pdbx_strand_id
1 'polypeptide(L)' 'MCRFLTYTGAPLLLTDLLYRPVNSLIMQSYRARERAEPLNGDGFGVGWYVPEIDPTPCVQRSVSPAWSNRNLQNLSAKV' A
#
# COMPACT_ATOMS: atom_id res chain seq x y z
N MET A 1 -7.50 -14.07 -3.60
CA MET A 1 -7.87 -12.84 -4.33
C MET A 1 -7.22 -11.67 -3.62
N CYS A 2 -6.56 -10.76 -4.35
CA CYS A 2 -5.83 -9.62 -3.76
C CYS A 2 -6.60 -8.30 -3.95
N ARG A 3 -6.09 -7.22 -3.38
CA ARG A 3 -6.53 -5.84 -3.64
C ARG A 3 -5.36 -5.03 -4.19
N PHE A 4 -5.64 -4.21 -5.19
CA PHE A 4 -4.63 -3.40 -5.86
C PHE A 4 -5.08 -1.94 -5.89
N LEU A 5 -4.10 -1.05 -5.82
CA LEU A 5 -4.27 0.38 -6.01
C LEU A 5 -3.12 0.84 -6.91
N THR A 6 -3.45 1.64 -7.93
CA THR A 6 -2.49 2.32 -8.77
C THR A 6 -2.81 3.81 -8.76
N TYR A 7 -1.78 4.64 -8.86
CA TYR A 7 -1.93 6.08 -8.89
C TYR A 7 -1.00 6.65 -9.96
N THR A 8 -1.54 7.58 -10.75
CA THR A 8 -0.80 8.38 -11.72
C THR A 8 -1.36 9.79 -11.65
N GLY A 9 -0.48 10.78 -11.49
CA GLY A 9 -0.91 12.16 -11.24
C GLY A 9 0.19 12.97 -10.58
N ALA A 10 -0.22 14.07 -9.92
CA ALA A 10 0.68 14.93 -9.17
C ALA A 10 1.37 14.17 -8.02
N PRO A 11 2.61 14.53 -7.64
CA PRO A 11 3.27 13.90 -6.50
C PRO A 11 2.44 13.98 -5.21
N LEU A 12 2.37 12.87 -4.49
CA LEU A 12 1.74 12.74 -3.18
C LEU A 12 2.49 11.72 -2.33
N LEU A 13 2.19 11.63 -1.05
CA LEU A 13 2.77 10.61 -0.18
C LEU A 13 1.98 9.31 -0.29
N LEU A 14 2.64 8.16 -0.20
CA LEU A 14 1.98 6.86 -0.13
C LEU A 14 0.93 6.79 0.99
N THR A 15 1.11 7.51 2.10
CA THR A 15 0.11 7.55 3.19
C THR A 15 -1.25 8.09 2.73
N ASP A 16 -1.28 9.01 1.74
CA ASP A 16 -2.50 9.55 1.13
C ASP A 16 -3.32 8.48 0.41
N LEU A 17 -2.67 7.42 -0.07
CA LEU A 17 -3.32 6.32 -0.78
C LEU A 17 -3.56 5.12 0.14
N LEU A 18 -2.56 4.77 0.95
CA LEU A 18 -2.54 3.52 1.70
C LEU A 18 -3.27 3.60 3.04
N TYR A 19 -3.26 4.75 3.72
CA TYR A 19 -3.76 4.86 5.10
C TYR A 19 -4.90 5.86 5.27
N ARG A 20 -4.78 7.06 4.70
CA ARG A 20 -5.74 8.18 4.93
C ARG A 20 -7.17 7.92 4.46
N PRO A 21 -7.45 7.23 3.33
CA PRO A 21 -8.82 7.02 2.90
C PRO A 21 -9.63 6.19 3.91
N VAL A 22 -10.91 6.52 4.10
CA VAL A 22 -11.80 5.81 5.06
C VAL A 22 -11.88 4.30 4.74
N ASN A 23 -11.86 3.96 3.45
CA ASN A 23 -11.78 2.58 2.96
C ASN A 23 -10.41 2.32 2.31
N SER A 24 -9.33 2.69 2.97
CA SER A 24 -7.96 2.58 2.46
C SER A 24 -7.55 1.16 2.12
N LEU A 25 -6.47 1.00 1.36
CA LEU A 25 -5.95 -0.32 1.03
C LEU A 25 -5.54 -1.11 2.28
N ILE A 26 -5.04 -0.41 3.32
CA ILE A 26 -4.75 -1.02 4.62
C ILE A 26 -6.03 -1.51 5.31
N MET A 27 -7.11 -0.73 5.33
CA MET A 27 -8.41 -1.19 5.84
C MET A 27 -8.93 -2.41 5.08
N GLN A 28 -8.82 -2.39 3.74
CA GLN A 28 -9.22 -3.50 2.89
C GLN A 28 -8.37 -4.76 3.10
N SER A 29 -7.17 -4.65 3.68
CA SER A 29 -6.33 -5.83 3.94
C SER A 29 -6.89 -6.76 5.01
N TYR A 30 -7.76 -6.28 5.91
CA TYR A 30 -8.39 -7.09 6.97
C TYR A 30 -9.90 -6.89 7.10
N ARG A 31 -10.48 -5.91 6.39
CA ARG A 31 -11.91 -5.60 6.43
C ARG A 31 -12.43 -5.21 5.05
N ALA A 32 -12.13 -6.00 4.02
CA ALA A 32 -12.68 -5.79 2.68
C ALA A 32 -14.21 -5.98 2.67
N ARG A 33 -14.93 -5.09 1.98
CA ARG A 33 -16.41 -5.08 1.95
C ARG A 33 -17.02 -5.73 0.71
N GLU A 34 -16.26 -5.82 -0.38
CA GLU A 34 -16.75 -6.26 -1.70
C GLU A 34 -16.51 -7.76 -1.95
N ARG A 35 -16.35 -8.56 -0.89
CA ARG A 35 -16.05 -9.99 -0.97
C ARG A 35 -16.47 -10.73 0.29
N ALA A 36 -16.78 -12.02 0.14
CA ALA A 36 -17.16 -12.89 1.26
C ALA A 36 -16.02 -13.15 2.24
N GLU A 37 -14.79 -13.32 1.73
CA GLU A 37 -13.58 -13.44 2.54
C GLU A 37 -12.93 -12.06 2.72
N PRO A 38 -13.08 -11.38 3.88
CA PRO A 38 -12.64 -9.99 4.04
C PRO A 38 -11.11 -9.84 4.15
N LEU A 39 -10.37 -10.92 4.37
CA LEU A 39 -8.94 -10.90 4.69
C LEU A 39 -8.05 -10.99 3.45
N ASN A 40 -6.96 -10.22 3.48
CA ASN A 40 -5.79 -10.28 2.60
C ASN A 40 -4.53 -10.25 3.49
N GLY A 41 -4.27 -11.36 4.18
CA GLY A 41 -3.24 -11.46 5.22
C GLY A 41 -1.89 -11.98 4.77
N ASP A 42 -1.80 -12.50 3.54
CA ASP A 42 -0.64 -13.26 3.06
C ASP A 42 0.55 -12.40 2.60
N GLY A 43 0.50 -11.09 2.88
CA GLY A 43 1.55 -10.14 2.55
C GLY A 43 1.06 -8.92 1.78
N PHE A 44 2.02 -8.11 1.35
CA PHE A 44 1.79 -6.93 0.51
C PHE A 44 2.99 -6.61 -0.36
N GLY A 45 2.75 -5.74 -1.34
CA GLY A 45 3.78 -5.05 -2.09
C GLY A 45 3.36 -3.62 -2.39
N VAL A 46 4.32 -2.70 -2.37
CA VAL A 46 4.17 -1.33 -2.85
C VAL A 46 5.38 -0.97 -3.70
N GLY A 47 5.14 -0.23 -4.77
CA GLY A 47 6.19 0.34 -5.58
C GLY A 47 5.88 1.80 -5.92
N TRP A 48 6.94 2.60 -6.01
CA TRP A 48 6.86 4.02 -6.36
C TRP A 48 8.09 4.39 -7.19
N TYR A 49 7.95 5.44 -8.00
CA TYR A 49 8.99 5.92 -8.90
C TYR A 49 9.61 7.19 -8.34
N VAL A 50 10.93 7.31 -8.46
CA VAL A 50 11.68 8.56 -8.20
C VAL A 50 12.65 8.75 -9.36
N PRO A 51 12.17 9.20 -10.54
CA PRO A 51 12.95 9.24 -11.78
C PRO A 51 14.23 10.06 -11.70
N GLU A 52 14.31 11.01 -10.75
CA GLU A 52 15.49 11.83 -10.48
C GLU A 52 16.64 11.03 -9.85
N ILE A 53 16.35 9.87 -9.24
CA ILE A 53 17.33 8.97 -8.61
C ILE A 53 17.57 7.75 -9.49
N ASP A 54 16.49 7.08 -9.91
CA ASP A 54 16.53 5.85 -10.72
C ASP A 54 15.23 5.76 -11.54
N PRO A 55 15.30 5.50 -12.86
CA PRO A 55 14.11 5.31 -13.69
C PRO A 55 13.32 4.03 -13.37
N THR A 56 13.92 3.07 -12.67
CA THR A 56 13.24 1.86 -12.18
C THR A 56 12.54 2.12 -10.84
N PRO A 57 11.38 1.49 -10.58
CA PRO A 57 10.65 1.76 -9.35
C PRO A 57 11.35 1.14 -8.15
N CYS A 58 11.32 1.84 -7.02
CA CYS A 58 11.60 1.20 -5.74
C CYS A 58 10.45 0.24 -5.41
N VAL A 59 10.77 -0.91 -4.83
CA VAL A 59 9.78 -1.95 -4.48
C VAL A 59 10.01 -2.42 -3.05
N GLN A 60 8.98 -2.31 -2.21
CA GLN A 60 8.94 -2.91 -0.88
C GLN A 60 7.90 -4.03 -0.85
N ARG A 61 8.29 -5.20 -0.38
CA ARG A 61 7.43 -6.38 -0.24
C ARG A 61 7.60 -7.01 1.14
N SER A 62 6.55 -7.62 1.64
CA SER A 62 6.61 -8.43 2.86
C SER A 62 5.56 -9.54 2.81
N VAL A 63 5.89 -10.67 3.44
CA VAL A 63 4.93 -11.76 3.72
C VAL A 63 4.14 -11.50 5.00
N SER A 64 4.51 -10.48 5.78
CA SER A 64 3.74 -10.07 6.96
C SER A 64 2.49 -9.28 6.55
N PRO A 65 1.41 -9.35 7.35
CA PRO A 65 0.21 -8.59 7.08
C PRO A 65 0.43 -7.08 6.97
N ALA A 66 -0.20 -6.44 5.99
CA ALA A 66 -0.05 -5.00 5.76
C ALA A 66 -0.48 -4.14 6.97
N TRP A 67 -1.56 -4.53 7.66
CA TRP A 67 -2.14 -3.77 8.76
C TRP A 67 -1.26 -3.70 10.02
N SER A 68 -0.35 -4.66 10.22
CA SER A 68 0.53 -4.72 11.38
C SER A 68 1.97 -4.30 11.07
N ASN A 69 2.27 -3.95 9.81
CA ASN A 69 3.62 -3.61 9.39
C ASN A 69 3.96 -2.14 9.69
N ARG A 70 4.65 -1.90 10.81
CA ARG A 70 5.10 -0.54 11.21
C ARG A 70 6.10 0.08 10.24
N ASN A 71 6.92 -0.73 9.57
CA ASN A 71 7.90 -0.23 8.61
C ASN A 71 7.20 0.37 7.39
N LEU A 72 6.15 -0.28 6.87
CA LEU A 72 5.30 0.27 5.82
C LEU A 72 4.64 1.58 6.27
N GLN A 73 4.10 1.63 7.49
CA GLN A 73 3.46 2.83 8.01
C GLN A 73 4.44 4.01 8.09
N ASN A 74 5.62 3.79 8.67
CA ASN A 74 6.66 4.81 8.81
C ASN A 74 7.19 5.27 7.44
N LEU A 75 7.42 4.34 6.52
CA LEU A 75 7.87 4.64 5.16
C LEU A 75 6.82 5.45 4.40
N SER A 76 5.54 5.09 4.50
CA SER A 76 4.47 5.73 3.73
C SER A 76 4.29 7.22 4.02
N ALA A 77 4.78 7.69 5.18
CA ALA A 77 4.74 9.10 5.56
C ALA A 77 5.95 9.90 5.02
N LYS A 78 6.85 9.26 4.27
CA LYS A 78 8.11 9.83 3.77
C LYS A 78 8.28 9.78 2.26
N VAL A 79 7.57 8.85 1.60
CA VAL A 79 7.63 8.62 0.14
C VAL A 79 6.24 8.54 -0.43
#